data_AF-A0AA87R952-F1
#
_entry.id   AF-A0AA87R952-F1
#
_cell.length_a   1.000
_cell.length_b   1.000
_cell.length_c   1.000
_cell.angle_alpha   90.00
_cell.angle_beta   90.00
_cell.angle_gamma   90.00
#
_symmetry.space_group_name_H-M   'P 1'
#
loop_
_entity.id
_entity.type
_entity.pdbx_description
1 polymer ?
#
loop_
_entity_poly.entity_id
_entity_poly.type
_entity_poly.pdbx_seq_one_letter_code
_entity_poly.pdbx_strand_id
1 'polypeptide(L)'
;MLRLDPHLAVFRTAPDRVTIGAQQPLVELDADPPTLRAIAALTRGVLPRELEQLVGEEAAQQLLAALRPALVEAAPAVPVLVRGRIRLAHELHRAARDAGHPAGDGVIVPVAPWRLPALEAERLLASGVAHLPVVVGDAWVQVGPYAVAGGCAECAQPGRLAVLPAHLTPAPTAIAGAQALVTVLEALQRAGSGELPVGWAVRIRQRDGAVSSMRRRACRHRSTGTASRRPAGVAPVRALPGSGMAA
;
A
#
# COMPACT_ATOMS: atom_id res chain seq x y z
N MET A 1 22.33 -7.04 -0.69
CA MET A 1 21.70 -8.34 -0.34
C MET A 1 21.17 -8.95 -1.62
N LEU A 2 21.45 -10.22 -1.90
CA LEU A 2 21.03 -10.90 -3.13
C LEU A 2 19.74 -11.66 -2.89
N ARG A 3 18.79 -11.59 -3.82
CA ARG A 3 17.53 -12.33 -3.76
C ARG A 3 17.18 -12.91 -5.12
N LEU A 4 16.51 -14.05 -5.14
CA LEU A 4 15.80 -14.51 -6.34
C LEU A 4 14.64 -13.56 -6.63
N ASP A 5 14.44 -13.22 -7.90
CA ASP A 5 13.31 -12.40 -8.33
C ASP A 5 11.99 -13.03 -7.83
N PRO A 6 11.21 -12.32 -6.99
CA PRO A 6 9.98 -12.86 -6.42
C PRO A 6 8.89 -13.15 -7.46
N HIS A 7 9.02 -12.64 -8.69
CA HIS A 7 8.10 -12.93 -9.78
C HIS A 7 8.43 -14.26 -10.50
N LEU A 8 9.59 -14.86 -10.23
CA LEU A 8 9.98 -16.15 -10.79
C LEU A 8 9.48 -17.29 -9.90
N ALA A 9 8.75 -18.22 -10.51
CA ALA A 9 8.37 -19.45 -9.83
C ALA A 9 9.59 -20.38 -9.69
N VAL A 10 9.71 -21.03 -8.53
CA VAL A 10 10.66 -22.10 -8.29
C VAL A 10 9.87 -23.39 -8.11
N PHE A 11 10.11 -24.39 -8.94
CA PHE A 11 9.42 -25.68 -8.84
C PHE A 11 10.36 -26.83 -9.15
N ARG A 12 10.03 -27.98 -8.57
CA ARG A 12 10.78 -29.20 -8.76
C ARG A 12 10.27 -29.90 -10.02
N THR A 13 11.13 -30.04 -11.02
CA THR A 13 10.79 -30.68 -12.32
C THR A 13 11.06 -32.17 -12.31
N ALA A 14 12.05 -32.63 -11.55
CA ALA A 14 12.38 -34.04 -11.33
C ALA A 14 12.89 -34.26 -9.89
N PRO A 15 12.97 -35.50 -9.38
CA PRO A 15 13.47 -35.77 -8.03
C PRO A 15 14.87 -35.17 -7.75
N ASP A 16 15.69 -35.03 -8.78
CA ASP A 16 17.05 -34.51 -8.76
C ASP A 16 17.19 -33.14 -9.44
N ARG A 17 16.09 -32.49 -9.87
CA ARG A 17 16.14 -31.20 -10.59
C ARG A 17 15.16 -30.15 -10.08
N VAL A 18 15.61 -28.91 -10.05
CA VAL A 18 14.80 -27.71 -9.78
C VAL A 18 14.95 -26.74 -10.94
N THR A 19 13.82 -26.17 -11.35
CA THR A 19 13.76 -25.15 -12.41
C THR A 19 13.26 -23.83 -11.83
N ILE A 20 13.85 -22.73 -12.29
CA ILE A 20 13.46 -21.36 -11.95
C ILE A 20 12.93 -20.67 -13.20
N GLY A 21 11.71 -20.16 -13.10
CA GLY A 21 10.94 -19.58 -14.21
C GLY A 21 9.86 -20.53 -14.73
N ALA A 22 8.60 -20.06 -14.78
CA ALA A 22 7.45 -20.88 -15.16
C ALA A 22 7.20 -20.92 -16.67
N GLN A 23 7.03 -19.75 -17.30
CA GLN A 23 6.71 -19.67 -18.74
C GLN A 23 7.93 -19.90 -19.62
N GLN A 24 9.11 -19.49 -19.13
CA GLN A 24 10.40 -19.76 -19.75
C GLN A 24 11.37 -20.19 -18.64
N PRO A 25 11.96 -21.39 -18.71
CA PRO A 25 12.95 -21.82 -17.74
C PRO A 25 14.20 -20.96 -17.92
N LEU A 26 14.57 -20.22 -16.89
CA LEU A 26 15.77 -19.36 -16.90
C LEU A 26 16.99 -20.12 -16.43
N VAL A 27 16.82 -20.99 -15.43
CA VAL A 27 17.89 -21.78 -14.82
C VAL A 27 17.35 -23.15 -14.42
N GLU A 28 18.14 -24.18 -14.70
CA GLU A 28 17.95 -25.54 -14.17
C GLU A 28 19.15 -25.92 -13.32
N LEU A 29 18.87 -26.46 -12.14
CA LEU A 29 19.88 -26.82 -11.14
C LEU A 29 19.59 -28.21 -10.58
N ASP A 30 20.62 -28.82 -10.01
CA ASP A 30 20.47 -30.04 -9.22
C ASP A 30 19.67 -29.76 -7.94
N ALA A 31 18.79 -30.69 -7.59
CA ALA A 31 17.94 -30.63 -6.40
C ALA A 31 18.63 -31.25 -5.18
N ASP A 32 19.94 -31.06 -5.04
CA ASP A 32 20.71 -31.57 -3.92
C ASP A 32 20.54 -30.68 -2.66
N PRO A 33 20.72 -31.24 -1.45
CA PRO A 33 20.45 -30.51 -0.20
C PRO A 33 21.13 -29.15 -0.02
N PRO A 34 22.41 -28.91 -0.43
CA PRO A 34 23.01 -27.59 -0.33
C PRO A 34 22.38 -26.60 -1.32
N THR A 35 22.12 -26.99 -2.57
CA THR A 35 21.44 -26.13 -3.56
C THR A 35 20.04 -25.74 -3.11
N LEU A 36 19.25 -26.69 -2.60
CA LEU A 36 17.91 -26.39 -2.07
C LEU A 36 17.94 -25.41 -0.88
N ARG A 37 18.93 -25.54 0.01
CA ARG A 37 19.12 -24.60 1.12
C ARG A 37 19.53 -23.22 0.63
N ALA A 38 20.42 -23.13 -0.35
CA ALA A 38 20.83 -21.88 -0.96
C ALA A 38 19.65 -21.19 -1.67
N ILE A 39 18.86 -21.92 -2.46
CA ILE A 39 17.65 -21.40 -3.11
C ILE A 39 16.68 -20.86 -2.05
N ALA A 40 16.45 -21.58 -0.96
CA ALA A 40 15.58 -21.13 0.13
C ALA A 40 16.13 -19.92 0.92
N ALA A 41 17.45 -19.72 0.96
CA ALA A 41 18.05 -18.50 1.49
C ALA A 41 17.86 -17.33 0.52
N LEU A 42 18.14 -17.54 -0.76
CA LEU A 42 18.01 -16.54 -1.82
C LEU A 42 16.55 -16.09 -2.04
N THR A 43 15.53 -16.92 -1.80
CA THR A 43 14.13 -16.44 -1.85
C THR A 43 13.80 -15.43 -0.76
N ARG A 44 14.51 -15.48 0.37
CA ARG A 44 14.36 -14.57 1.51
C ARG A 44 15.29 -13.36 1.46
N GLY A 45 16.36 -13.43 0.67
CA GLY A 45 17.43 -12.45 0.65
C GLY A 45 18.58 -12.89 1.55
N VAL A 46 19.79 -12.89 1.01
CA VAL A 46 20.99 -13.33 1.73
C VAL A 46 22.19 -12.48 1.34
N LEU A 47 23.14 -12.30 2.26
CA LEU A 47 24.43 -11.69 1.91
C LEU A 47 25.33 -12.72 1.21
N PRO A 48 26.18 -12.31 0.24
CA PRO A 48 27.10 -13.24 -0.44
C PRO A 48 27.93 -14.09 0.54
N ARG A 49 28.46 -13.46 1.60
CA ARG A 49 29.23 -14.15 2.66
C ARG A 49 28.42 -15.20 3.44
N GLU A 50 27.14 -14.94 3.69
CA GLU A 50 26.28 -15.92 4.38
C GLU A 50 25.98 -17.10 3.46
N LEU A 51 25.85 -16.86 2.15
CA LEU A 51 25.68 -17.91 1.16
C LEU A 51 26.94 -18.78 1.07
N GLU A 52 28.13 -18.17 1.04
CA GLU A 52 29.43 -18.86 1.09
C GLU A 52 29.55 -19.75 2.34
N GLN A 53 29.08 -19.28 3.49
CA GLN A 53 29.05 -20.07 4.73
C GLN A 53 28.09 -21.27 4.67
N LEU A 54 27.00 -21.17 3.91
CA LEU A 54 25.97 -22.21 3.82
C LEU A 54 26.35 -23.35 2.88
N VAL A 55 27.00 -23.06 1.75
CA VAL A 55 27.28 -24.05 0.71
C VAL A 55 28.77 -24.20 0.36
N GLY A 56 29.64 -23.37 0.92
CA GLY A 56 31.05 -23.27 0.54
C GLY A 56 31.29 -22.19 -0.52
N GLU A 57 32.49 -21.62 -0.54
CA GLU A 57 32.83 -20.48 -1.40
C GLU A 57 32.72 -20.81 -2.90
N GLU A 58 33.35 -21.89 -3.35
CA GLU A 58 33.31 -22.31 -4.75
C GLU A 58 31.88 -22.63 -5.23
N ALA A 59 31.12 -23.36 -4.42
CA ALA A 59 29.73 -23.70 -4.74
C ALA A 59 28.83 -22.47 -4.75
N ALA A 60 29.03 -21.53 -3.83
CA ALA A 60 28.31 -20.25 -3.81
C ALA A 60 28.61 -19.44 -5.08
N GLN A 61 29.87 -19.35 -5.50
CA GLN A 61 30.25 -18.65 -6.72
C GLN A 61 29.62 -19.28 -7.96
N GLN A 62 29.68 -20.61 -8.10
CA GLN A 62 29.06 -21.33 -9.21
C GLN A 62 27.54 -21.13 -9.25
N LEU A 63 26.88 -21.22 -8.09
CA LEU A 63 25.44 -21.02 -7.96
C LEU A 63 25.05 -19.59 -8.32
N LEU A 64 25.79 -18.59 -7.85
CA LEU A 64 25.54 -17.18 -8.16
C LEU A 64 25.76 -16.87 -9.66
N ALA A 65 26.76 -17.49 -10.28
CA ALA A 65 26.98 -17.38 -11.72
C ALA A 65 25.81 -17.98 -12.52
N ALA A 66 25.33 -19.17 -12.14
CA ALA A 66 24.20 -19.83 -12.78
C ALA A 66 22.88 -19.04 -12.57
N LEU A 67 22.68 -18.51 -11.36
CA LEU A 67 21.47 -17.79 -10.97
C LEU A 67 21.45 -16.32 -11.40
N ARG A 68 22.55 -15.77 -11.93
CA ARG A 68 22.64 -14.36 -12.36
C ARG A 68 21.40 -13.82 -13.10
N PRO A 69 20.79 -14.51 -14.09
CA PRO A 69 19.59 -13.99 -14.78
C PRO A 69 18.33 -13.96 -13.91
N ALA A 70 18.31 -14.68 -12.80
CA ALA A 70 17.20 -14.78 -11.85
C ALA A 70 17.44 -14.00 -10.55
N LEU A 71 18.62 -13.39 -10.38
CA LEU A 71 18.96 -12.63 -9.19
C LEU A 71 18.63 -11.16 -9.37
N VAL A 72 17.98 -10.60 -8.37
CA VAL A 72 17.78 -9.16 -8.19
C VAL A 72 18.52 -8.72 -6.93
N GLU A 73 18.99 -7.47 -6.93
CA GLU A 73 19.35 -6.85 -5.68
C GLU A 73 18.09 -6.72 -4.84
N ALA A 74 18.11 -7.32 -3.66
CA ALA A 74 16.99 -7.21 -2.75
C ALA A 74 16.84 -5.74 -2.36
N ALA A 75 15.66 -5.18 -2.62
CA ALA A 75 15.32 -3.86 -2.14
C ALA A 75 15.60 -3.77 -0.63
N PRO A 76 16.20 -2.68 -0.15
CA PRO A 76 16.53 -2.55 1.26
C PRO A 76 15.26 -2.62 2.12
N ALA A 77 15.21 -3.64 2.98
CA ALA A 77 14.09 -3.86 3.89
C ALA A 77 14.32 -3.07 5.18
N VAL A 78 13.42 -2.15 5.49
CA VAL A 78 13.38 -1.47 6.80
C VAL A 78 12.51 -2.25 7.80
N PRO A 79 12.87 -2.32 9.08
CA PRO A 79 11.96 -2.79 10.12
C PRO A 79 10.75 -1.87 10.27
N VAL A 80 9.53 -2.41 10.24
CA VAL A 80 8.29 -1.62 10.23
C VAL A 80 7.37 -1.99 11.37
N LEU A 81 6.82 -0.96 12.04
CA LEU A 81 5.78 -1.10 13.06
C LEU A 81 4.54 -0.34 12.63
N VAL A 82 3.52 -1.08 12.17
CA VAL A 82 2.22 -0.50 11.84
C VAL A 82 1.37 -0.38 13.10
N ARG A 83 0.94 0.85 13.43
CA ARG A 83 0.10 1.12 14.61
C ARG A 83 -1.26 1.62 14.18
N GLY A 84 -2.32 0.89 14.46
CA GLY A 84 -3.68 1.34 14.14
C GLY A 84 -4.69 0.25 14.40
N ARG A 85 -5.96 0.65 14.53
CA ARG A 85 -7.08 -0.28 14.79
C ARG A 85 -8.10 -0.34 13.65
N ILE A 86 -7.82 0.31 12.53
CA ILE A 86 -8.71 0.29 11.36
C ILE A 86 -8.26 -0.78 10.37
N ARG A 87 -9.17 -1.24 9.50
CA ARG A 87 -8.90 -2.28 8.50
C ARG A 87 -7.64 -2.04 7.66
N LEU A 88 -7.42 -0.79 7.24
CA LEU A 88 -6.23 -0.41 6.46
C LEU A 88 -4.92 -0.70 7.21
N ALA A 89 -4.90 -0.57 8.54
CA ALA A 89 -3.71 -0.88 9.34
C ALA A 89 -3.37 -2.38 9.28
N HIS A 90 -4.38 -3.25 9.33
CA HIS A 90 -4.19 -4.70 9.19
C HIS A 90 -3.77 -5.11 7.78
N GLU A 91 -4.26 -4.41 6.75
CA GLU A 91 -3.84 -4.61 5.36
C GLU A 91 -2.40 -4.15 5.17
N LEU A 92 -2.01 -3.00 5.71
CA LEU A 92 -0.63 -2.49 5.69
C LEU A 92 0.34 -3.41 6.42
N HIS A 93 -0.04 -3.94 7.59
CA HIS A 93 0.80 -4.89 8.32
C HIS A 93 1.11 -6.15 7.50
N ARG A 94 0.09 -6.72 6.85
CA ARG A 94 0.27 -7.89 5.96
C ARG A 94 1.10 -7.53 4.74
N ALA A 95 0.77 -6.43 4.06
CA ALA A 95 1.48 -5.99 2.87
C ALA A 95 2.97 -5.69 3.14
N ALA A 96 3.31 -5.04 4.26
CA ALA A 96 4.70 -4.78 4.63
C ALA A 96 5.47 -6.09 4.85
N ARG A 97 4.87 -7.04 5.58
CA ARG A 97 5.45 -8.37 5.80
C ARG A 97 5.65 -9.12 4.47
N ASP A 98 4.64 -9.13 3.61
CA ASP A 98 4.68 -9.83 2.32
C ASP A 98 5.70 -9.20 1.37
N ALA A 99 5.93 -7.89 1.48
CA ALA A 99 6.98 -7.15 0.78
C ALA A 99 8.39 -7.39 1.35
N GLY A 100 8.51 -8.13 2.46
CA GLY A 100 9.81 -8.48 3.07
C GLY A 100 10.31 -7.51 4.14
N HIS A 101 9.47 -6.56 4.59
CA HIS A 101 9.82 -5.69 5.72
C HIS A 101 9.63 -6.45 7.04
N PRO A 102 10.70 -6.64 7.85
CA PRO A 102 10.59 -7.30 9.14
C PRO A 102 9.78 -6.43 10.12
N ALA A 103 9.15 -7.06 11.11
CA ALA A 103 8.52 -6.32 12.19
C ALA A 103 9.59 -5.67 13.08
N GLY A 104 9.48 -4.37 13.34
CA GLY A 104 10.41 -3.63 14.20
C GLY A 104 10.16 -2.13 14.17
N ASP A 105 10.90 -1.36 14.94
CA ASP A 105 10.70 0.07 15.16
C ASP A 105 11.61 0.97 14.30
N GLY A 106 12.10 0.47 13.15
CA GLY A 106 12.88 1.29 12.21
C GLY A 106 12.06 2.41 11.58
N VAL A 107 10.85 2.08 11.11
CA VAL A 107 9.84 3.03 10.63
C VAL A 107 8.49 2.72 11.27
N ILE A 108 7.93 3.68 11.99
CA ILE A 108 6.59 3.57 12.56
C ILE A 108 5.55 4.12 11.57
N VAL A 109 4.55 3.31 11.23
CA VAL A 109 3.45 3.69 10.33
C VAL A 109 2.17 3.79 11.15
N PRO A 110 1.87 4.94 11.77
CA PRO A 110 0.63 5.13 12.50
C PRO A 110 -0.53 5.36 11.53
N VAL A 111 -1.59 4.59 11.67
CA VAL A 111 -2.76 4.58 10.79
C VAL A 111 -3.97 5.02 11.61
N ALA A 112 -4.50 6.19 11.28
CA ALA A 112 -5.57 6.81 12.05
C ALA A 112 -6.75 7.27 11.17
N PRO A 113 -7.99 7.15 11.66
CA PRO A 113 -9.12 7.81 11.04
C PRO A 113 -9.04 9.32 11.31
N TRP A 114 -9.33 10.11 10.29
CA TRP A 114 -9.47 11.56 10.26
C TRP A 114 -8.25 12.40 10.60
N ARG A 115 -7.54 12.07 11.67
CA ARG A 115 -6.31 12.73 12.13
C ARG A 115 -5.51 11.79 13.02
N LEU A 116 -4.20 12.02 13.11
CA LEU A 116 -3.36 11.37 14.11
C LEU A 116 -3.69 11.95 15.51
N PRO A 117 -3.87 11.12 16.56
CA PRO A 117 -4.05 11.62 17.91
C PRO A 117 -2.84 12.44 18.37
N ALA A 118 -3.06 13.56 19.05
CA ALA A 118 -1.98 14.44 19.53
C ALA A 118 -0.96 13.70 20.41
N LEU A 119 -1.45 12.86 21.32
CA LEU A 119 -0.59 12.02 22.16
C LEU A 119 0.28 11.04 21.35
N GLU A 120 -0.23 10.50 20.24
CA GLU A 120 0.57 9.62 19.38
C GLU A 120 1.60 10.44 18.60
N ALA A 121 1.23 11.62 18.09
CA ALA A 121 2.16 12.53 17.44
C ALA A 121 3.31 12.93 18.38
N GLU A 122 2.99 13.33 19.62
CA GLU A 122 3.98 13.66 20.66
C GLU A 122 4.89 12.48 20.99
N ARG A 123 4.34 11.26 21.10
CA ARG A 123 5.14 10.04 21.33
C ARG A 123 6.11 9.76 20.20
N LEU A 124 5.69 9.93 18.94
CA LEU A 124 6.54 9.69 17.76
C LEU A 124 7.67 10.71 17.66
N LEU A 125 7.37 11.97 18.00
CA LEU A 125 8.38 13.03 18.08
C LEU A 125 9.38 12.75 19.21
N ALA A 126 8.87 12.42 20.40
CA ALA A 126 9.69 12.14 21.58
C ALA A 126 10.56 10.88 21.42
N SER A 127 10.08 9.86 20.69
CA SER A 127 10.86 8.65 20.46
C SER A 127 12.02 8.85 19.50
N GLY A 128 12.02 9.94 18.71
CA GLY A 128 13.05 10.18 17.71
C GLY A 128 13.11 9.07 16.65
N VAL A 129 12.00 8.40 16.37
CA VAL A 129 11.93 7.29 15.40
C VAL A 129 11.34 7.81 14.09
N ALA A 130 11.84 7.29 12.96
CA ALA A 130 11.29 7.65 11.66
C ALA A 130 9.82 7.21 11.57
N HIS A 131 8.95 8.07 11.05
CA HIS A 131 7.53 7.75 10.96
C HIS A 131 6.88 8.24 9.68
N LEU A 132 5.88 7.47 9.24
CA LEU A 132 5.11 7.72 8.03
C LEU A 132 3.62 7.57 8.34
N PRO A 133 2.94 8.65 8.78
CA PRO A 133 1.54 8.57 9.18
C PRO A 133 0.62 8.31 7.98
N VAL A 134 -0.43 7.53 8.21
CA VAL A 134 -1.50 7.30 7.23
C VAL A 134 -2.82 7.74 7.86
N VAL A 135 -3.42 8.78 7.29
CA VAL A 135 -4.68 9.35 7.78
C VAL A 135 -5.79 9.11 6.76
N VAL A 136 -6.86 8.46 7.20
CA VAL A 136 -8.03 8.18 6.36
C VAL A 136 -9.10 9.22 6.63
N GLY A 137 -9.37 10.09 5.66
CA GLY A 137 -10.48 11.03 5.67
C GLY A 137 -11.73 10.49 4.99
N ASP A 138 -12.71 11.37 4.81
CA ASP A 138 -13.94 11.06 4.07
C ASP A 138 -13.73 11.05 2.57
N ALA A 139 -12.97 11.99 2.01
CA ALA A 139 -12.78 12.16 0.57
C ALA A 139 -11.32 11.95 0.16
N TRP A 140 -10.48 11.49 1.08
CA TRP A 140 -9.04 11.36 0.86
C TRP A 140 -8.40 10.34 1.81
N VAL A 141 -7.27 9.79 1.37
CA VAL A 141 -6.28 9.12 2.23
C VAL A 141 -5.00 9.91 2.11
N GLN A 142 -4.39 10.28 3.23
CA GLN A 142 -3.10 10.96 3.26
C GLN A 142 -2.05 9.99 3.77
N VAL A 143 -0.96 9.84 3.01
CA VAL A 143 0.25 9.15 3.41
C VAL A 143 1.32 10.21 3.65
N GLY A 144 1.94 10.21 4.81
CA GLY A 144 2.89 11.22 5.24
C GLY A 144 2.27 12.46 5.92
N PRO A 145 3.13 13.43 6.28
CA PRO A 145 4.49 13.54 5.78
C PRO A 145 5.48 12.59 6.47
N TYR A 146 6.50 12.14 5.73
CA TYR A 146 7.59 11.34 6.26
C TYR A 146 8.48 12.19 7.17
N ALA A 147 8.74 11.71 8.37
CA ALA A 147 9.70 12.30 9.29
C ALA A 147 10.81 11.30 9.56
N VAL A 148 12.05 11.78 9.52
CA VAL A 148 13.23 11.03 9.98
C VAL A 148 13.34 11.10 11.50
N ALA A 149 14.20 10.26 12.07
CA ALA A 149 14.56 10.30 13.49
C ALA A 149 14.91 11.74 13.94
N GLY A 150 14.17 12.29 14.91
CA GLY A 150 14.35 13.67 15.38
C GLY A 150 13.62 14.77 14.58
N GLY A 151 12.65 14.40 13.72
CA GLY A 151 11.87 15.35 12.92
C GLY A 151 10.95 16.30 13.72
N CYS A 152 10.47 17.37 13.06
CA CYS A 152 9.78 18.49 13.70
C CYS A 152 8.25 18.30 13.87
N ALA A 153 7.65 19.06 14.79
CA ALA A 153 6.23 19.00 15.12
C ALA A 153 5.27 19.33 13.95
N GLU A 154 5.74 20.05 12.93
CA GLU A 154 4.96 20.37 11.73
C GLU A 154 4.81 19.15 10.81
N CYS A 155 5.84 18.28 10.73
CA CYS A 155 5.75 17.01 10.03
C CYS A 155 4.80 16.02 10.75
N ALA A 156 4.67 16.10 12.08
CA ALA A 156 3.76 15.22 12.81
C ALA A 156 2.27 15.62 12.72
N GLN A 157 1.93 16.75 12.08
CA GLN A 157 0.56 17.28 12.04
C GLN A 157 -0.07 17.19 10.63
N PRO A 158 -0.62 16.02 10.25
CA PRO A 158 -1.45 15.91 9.05
C PRO A 158 -2.80 16.62 9.29
N GLY A 159 -2.87 17.91 8.96
CA GLY A 159 -4.12 18.67 8.75
C GLY A 159 -4.85 19.14 10.02
N ARG A 160 -4.93 20.46 10.21
CA ARG A 160 -5.56 21.13 11.37
C ARG A 160 -7.09 21.28 11.30
N LEU A 161 -7.78 20.69 10.33
CA LEU A 161 -9.15 21.08 9.99
C LEU A 161 -10.08 19.88 9.85
N ALA A 162 -10.87 19.64 10.90
CA ALA A 162 -12.32 19.38 10.84
C ALA A 162 -12.83 19.03 12.26
N VAL A 163 -13.98 19.58 12.63
CA VAL A 163 -14.80 19.05 13.73
C VAL A 163 -15.39 17.73 13.24
N LEU A 164 -15.07 16.64 13.94
CA LEU A 164 -15.35 15.28 13.47
C LEU A 164 -16.45 14.61 14.30
N PRO A 165 -17.43 13.96 13.67
CA PRO A 165 -18.36 13.11 14.39
C PRO A 165 -17.62 11.89 14.96
N ALA A 166 -17.40 11.88 16.29
CA ALA A 166 -16.65 10.85 17.01
C ALA A 166 -17.19 9.41 16.84
N HIS A 167 -18.40 9.25 16.31
CA HIS A 167 -19.07 7.96 16.08
C HIS A 167 -18.83 7.38 14.68
N LEU A 168 -18.16 8.09 13.76
CA LEU A 168 -17.91 7.61 12.41
C LEU A 168 -16.42 7.33 12.20
N THR A 169 -16.11 6.09 11.81
CA THR A 169 -14.77 5.70 11.36
C THR A 169 -14.79 5.61 9.83
N PRO A 170 -14.08 6.49 9.11
CA PRO A 170 -13.99 6.44 7.67
C PRO A 170 -13.23 5.17 7.27
N ALA A 171 -13.70 4.54 6.21
CA ALA A 171 -13.05 3.42 5.57
C ALA A 171 -12.68 3.82 4.14
N PRO A 172 -11.43 3.57 3.70
CA PRO A 172 -11.06 3.90 2.34
C PRO A 172 -11.86 3.06 1.35
N THR A 173 -12.14 3.64 0.17
CA THR A 173 -12.63 2.84 -0.97
C THR A 173 -11.56 1.81 -1.34
N ALA A 174 -11.96 0.69 -1.97
CA ALA A 174 -11.01 -0.36 -2.36
C ALA A 174 -9.84 0.17 -3.21
N ILE A 175 -10.14 1.08 -4.15
CA ILE A 175 -9.13 1.72 -5.01
C ILE A 175 -8.18 2.59 -4.18
N ALA A 176 -8.72 3.45 -3.30
CA ALA A 176 -7.88 4.33 -2.48
C ALA A 176 -7.06 3.56 -1.44
N GLY A 177 -7.60 2.46 -0.91
CA GLY A 177 -6.87 1.55 -0.02
C GLY A 177 -5.71 0.87 -0.76
N ALA A 178 -5.95 0.33 -1.95
CA ALA A 178 -4.90 -0.26 -2.78
C ALA A 178 -3.80 0.76 -3.15
N GLN A 179 -4.19 1.97 -3.56
CA GLN A 179 -3.24 3.05 -3.82
C GLN A 179 -2.43 3.43 -2.58
N ALA A 180 -3.07 3.50 -1.40
CA ALA A 180 -2.38 3.80 -0.16
C ALA A 180 -1.38 2.70 0.22
N LEU A 181 -1.72 1.42 0.02
CA LEU A 181 -0.80 0.29 0.25
C LEU A 181 0.43 0.40 -0.63
N VAL A 182 0.25 0.55 -1.95
CA VAL A 182 1.36 0.70 -2.91
C VAL A 182 2.22 1.91 -2.55
N THR A 183 1.59 3.06 -2.27
CA THR A 183 2.27 4.30 -1.89
C THR A 183 3.12 4.13 -0.63
N VAL A 184 2.63 3.40 0.38
CA VAL A 184 3.40 3.13 1.61
C VAL A 184 4.56 2.18 1.33
N LEU A 185 4.35 1.11 0.55
CA LEU A 185 5.42 0.17 0.23
C LEU A 185 6.56 0.82 -0.57
N GLU A 186 6.22 1.64 -1.57
CA GLU A 186 7.20 2.43 -2.32
C GLU A 186 7.95 3.41 -1.40
N ALA A 187 7.25 4.06 -0.47
CA ALA A 187 7.88 4.95 0.50
C ALA A 187 8.84 4.19 1.42
N LEU A 188 8.45 3.01 1.92
CA LEU A 188 9.30 2.17 2.77
C LEU A 188 10.55 1.68 2.02
N GLN A 189 10.41 1.30 0.75
CA GLN A 189 11.53 0.94 -0.11
C GLN A 189 12.50 2.12 -0.27
N ARG A 190 11.99 3.31 -0.60
CA ARG A 190 12.81 4.52 -0.71
C ARG A 190 13.44 4.92 0.61
N ALA A 191 12.74 4.73 1.74
CA ALA A 191 13.31 4.97 3.07
C ALA A 191 14.47 4.01 3.37
N GLY A 192 14.35 2.74 2.97
CA GLY A 192 15.43 1.76 3.06
C GLY A 192 16.66 2.13 2.23
N SER A 193 16.46 2.76 1.08
CA SER A 193 17.55 3.27 0.23
C SER A 193 18.08 4.64 0.68
N GLY A 194 17.49 5.29 1.69
CA GLY A 194 17.82 6.67 2.07
C GLY A 194 17.36 7.74 1.07
N GLU A 195 16.44 7.39 0.17
CA GLU A 195 15.97 8.23 -0.95
C GLU A 195 14.59 8.87 -0.70
N LEU A 196 13.99 8.63 0.47
CA LEU A 196 12.71 9.24 0.84
C LEU A 196 12.93 10.62 1.47
N PRO A 197 12.51 11.72 0.82
CA PRO A 197 12.75 13.06 1.35
C PRO A 197 11.98 13.31 2.65
N VAL A 198 12.59 14.05 3.58
CA VAL A 198 11.88 14.59 4.75
C VAL A 198 10.72 15.47 4.28
N GLY A 199 9.56 15.31 4.90
CA GLY A 199 8.34 16.04 4.52
C GLY A 199 7.56 15.41 3.36
N TRP A 200 8.06 14.33 2.74
CA TRP A 200 7.37 13.68 1.63
C TRP A 200 5.96 13.21 2.04
N ALA A 201 4.95 13.63 1.29
CA ALA A 201 3.56 13.27 1.54
C ALA A 201 2.79 13.12 0.23
N VAL A 202 1.78 12.25 0.24
CA VAL A 202 0.87 12.03 -0.87
C VAL A 202 -0.56 12.07 -0.36
N ARG A 203 -1.44 12.74 -1.12
CA ARG A 203 -2.88 12.79 -0.84
C ARG A 203 -3.66 12.12 -1.96
N ILE A 204 -4.29 11.00 -1.65
CA ILE A 204 -5.05 10.17 -2.57
C ILE A 204 -6.52 10.56 -2.46
N ARG A 205 -7.13 11.02 -3.55
CA ARG A 205 -8.54 11.43 -3.57
C ARG A 205 -9.47 10.22 -3.66
N GLN A 206 -10.55 10.25 -2.89
CA GLN A 206 -11.63 9.26 -2.95
C GLN A 206 -12.82 9.88 -3.70
N ARG A 207 -13.23 9.28 -4.82
CA ARG A 207 -14.41 9.73 -5.58
C ARG A 207 -15.72 9.48 -4.81
N ASP A 208 -15.77 8.37 -4.08
CA ASP A 208 -16.93 7.98 -3.27
C ASP A 208 -16.57 8.15 -1.80
N GLY A 209 -16.86 9.32 -1.23
CA GLY A 209 -16.42 9.59 0.13
C GLY A 209 -16.93 8.56 1.14
N ALA A 210 -16.09 8.08 2.06
CA ALA A 210 -16.37 6.98 2.98
C ALA A 210 -17.65 7.17 3.82
N VAL A 211 -17.93 8.41 4.24
CA VAL A 211 -19.15 8.78 4.96
C VAL A 211 -20.29 9.15 4.02
N SER A 212 -19.97 9.66 2.83
CA SER A 212 -20.95 10.01 1.80
C SER A 212 -21.58 8.77 1.16
N SER A 213 -20.87 7.65 1.09
CA SER A 213 -21.39 6.36 0.62
C SER A 213 -22.31 5.70 1.66
N MET A 214 -22.02 5.84 2.96
CA MET A 214 -22.94 5.42 4.03
C MET A 214 -24.23 6.26 4.05
N ARG A 215 -24.17 7.57 3.80
CA ARG A 215 -25.37 8.43 3.64
C ARG A 215 -26.18 8.12 2.38
N ARG A 216 -25.58 7.48 1.37
CA ARG A 216 -26.27 7.03 0.14
C ARG A 216 -26.94 5.67 0.28
N ARG A 217 -26.85 4.98 1.43
CA ARG A 217 -27.82 3.93 1.75
C ARG A 217 -29.14 4.61 2.08
N ALA A 218 -29.98 4.69 1.06
CA ALA A 218 -31.28 5.34 1.06
C ALA A 218 -32.07 5.05 2.35
N CYS A 219 -32.56 6.10 3.00
CA CYS A 219 -33.78 6.00 3.81
C CYS A 219 -34.84 5.33 2.93
N ARG A 220 -35.37 4.16 3.35
CA ARG A 220 -36.53 3.46 2.75
C ARG A 220 -37.82 4.30 2.67
N HIS A 221 -37.77 5.56 3.10
CA HIS A 221 -38.89 6.49 3.19
C HIS A 221 -39.10 7.25 1.86
N ARG A 222 -38.16 7.17 0.91
CA ARG A 222 -38.26 7.83 -0.41
C ARG A 222 -38.79 6.93 -1.53
N SER A 223 -39.29 5.72 -1.21
CA SER A 223 -39.96 4.83 -2.17
C SER A 223 -41.48 4.77 -2.01
N THR A 224 -42.07 5.63 -1.17
CA THR A 224 -43.52 5.76 -1.03
C THR A 224 -43.91 7.24 -1.09
N GLY A 225 -44.06 7.79 -2.29
CA GLY A 225 -44.58 9.15 -2.39
C GLY A 225 -44.38 9.90 -3.70
N THR A 226 -44.50 9.27 -4.86
CA THR A 226 -44.90 9.97 -6.11
C THR A 226 -45.45 8.96 -7.11
N ALA A 227 -46.62 8.40 -6.80
CA ALA A 227 -47.49 7.80 -7.80
C ALA A 227 -48.73 8.69 -7.93
N SER A 228 -48.77 9.43 -9.05
CA SER A 228 -49.99 9.77 -9.78
C SER A 228 -51.18 10.36 -9.00
N ARG A 229 -51.32 11.69 -9.05
CA ARG A 229 -52.61 12.31 -9.35
C ARG A 229 -52.44 13.32 -10.49
N ARG A 230 -52.75 12.84 -11.70
CA ARG A 230 -53.22 13.66 -12.83
C ARG A 230 -54.37 14.57 -12.37
N PRO A 231 -54.45 15.82 -12.84
CA PRO A 231 -55.72 16.37 -13.26
C PRO A 231 -55.96 16.03 -14.75
N ALA A 232 -57.13 15.46 -15.03
CA ALA A 232 -57.66 15.30 -16.39
C ALA A 232 -58.53 16.52 -16.74
N GLY A 233 -58.51 16.92 -18.01
CA GLY A 233 -59.36 17.98 -18.59
C GLY A 233 -58.53 19.00 -19.38
N VAL A 234 -58.14 18.74 -20.65
CA VAL A 234 -58.88 19.05 -21.90
C VAL A 234 -59.04 20.58 -22.08
N ALA A 235 -58.60 21.27 -23.14
CA ALA A 235 -58.30 20.89 -24.53
C ALA A 235 -57.27 21.87 -25.19
N PRO A 236 -56.76 21.54 -26.40
CA PRO A 236 -55.65 22.24 -27.06
C PRO A 236 -56.12 23.32 -28.04
N VAL A 237 -55.32 24.37 -28.24
CA VAL A 237 -55.43 25.25 -29.42
C VAL A 237 -54.06 25.43 -30.07
N ARG A 238 -54.03 24.86 -31.28
CA ARG A 238 -53.22 25.07 -32.50
C ARG A 238 -52.02 26.02 -32.51
N ALA A 239 -51.02 25.53 -33.25
CA ALA A 239 -49.73 26.11 -33.60
C ALA A 239 -49.76 27.16 -34.73
N LEU A 240 -48.56 27.75 -34.90
CA LEU A 240 -47.90 28.36 -36.09
C LEU A 240 -47.84 29.90 -36.11
N PRO A 241 -46.91 30.52 -36.89
CA PRO A 241 -45.46 30.29 -36.91
C PRO A 241 -44.63 31.60 -37.05
N GLY A 242 -43.32 31.52 -36.78
CA GLY A 242 -42.21 32.13 -37.55
C GLY A 242 -42.09 33.64 -37.78
N SER A 243 -40.96 34.21 -37.33
CA SER A 243 -40.09 35.21 -38.00
C SER A 243 -39.06 35.71 -36.96
N GLY A 244 -37.74 35.79 -37.15
CA GLY A 244 -36.98 36.00 -38.37
C GLY A 244 -36.48 37.46 -38.45
N MET A 245 -35.29 37.73 -37.90
CA MET A 245 -34.29 38.79 -38.21
C MET A 245 -34.58 40.31 -38.17
N ALA A 246 -33.48 41.01 -37.81
CA ALA A 246 -33.07 42.42 -38.05
C ALA A 246 -33.78 43.51 -37.23
N ALA A 247 -33.13 44.54 -36.69
CA ALA A 247 -31.81 45.14 -36.96
C ALA A 247 -31.15 45.66 -35.66
#